data_AF-A0A1F6DBF4-F1
#
_entry.id   AF-A0A1F6DBF4-F1
#
_cell.length_a   1.000
_cell.length_b   1.000
_cell.length_c   1.000
_cell.angle_alpha   90.00
_cell.angle_beta   90.00
_cell.angle_gamma   90.00
#
_symmetry.space_group_name_H-M   'P 1'
#
loop_
_entity.id
_entity.type
_entity.pdbx_description
1 polymer ?
#
loop_
_entity_poly.entity_id
_entity_poly.type
_entity_poly.pdbx_seq_one_letter_code
_entity_poly.pdbx_strand_id
1 'polypeptide(L)'
;MTTPKTFLNYAITITILLLIGGLAGWYYFLNKQKQDIAERDAGRGLGSPPPSFGGDVGSTYSNVSGVEGGAAGKEGKAPPRLWHVTKTPVAGMGFVNTEKKTAGSSATLSPQLYFAERGTGYILRADTATSILTRLTNKLFPKTYEALFDSNGSVILRSVDDAGRITSFAGVSGQGASSTPASEKRASDSAEAASSLFGKYLDSDIRAVAVTPDTRELLLLAPDGSGGSHVVLSSWDGKKQKTIFTSPLSGWKPFALSDGKVFLSLLPSDNAAGYAFEVKSGVLIPRLRNVSGLGFLPRSSDAVLFSQSSGGDVSLFSSPKKDSAPILLPLKTVADKCVWAPTPLAKGKKVPVGEQGPLIAYCAVPDYFATKTFLTDWYTGALHASDTWWRIDTISGEVSPLLESGDSDEKFDVENPIIDDAGEQIAFMDAKDKSLWLLRIQK
;
A
#
# COMPACT_ATOMS: atom_id res chain seq x y z
N MET A 1 -43.07 21.34 67.87
CA MET A 1 -42.14 20.33 68.40
C MET A 1 -42.12 19.15 67.45
N THR A 2 -41.22 19.17 66.46
CA THR A 2 -40.93 18.00 65.62
C THR A 2 -40.27 16.95 66.53
N THR A 3 -40.92 15.80 66.66
CA THR A 3 -40.52 14.74 67.58
C THR A 3 -39.15 14.19 67.19
N PRO A 4 -38.18 14.04 68.12
CA PRO A 4 -36.80 13.64 67.83
C PRO A 4 -36.65 12.30 67.10
N LYS A 5 -37.68 11.44 67.13
CA LYS A 5 -37.75 10.18 66.39
C LYS A 5 -37.84 10.37 64.87
N THR A 6 -38.50 11.43 64.38
CA THR A 6 -38.63 11.66 62.93
C THR A 6 -37.32 12.11 62.31
N PHE A 7 -36.58 12.99 62.98
CA PHE A 7 -35.24 13.41 62.55
C PHE A 7 -34.24 12.24 62.50
N LEU A 8 -34.26 11.36 63.52
CA LEU A 8 -33.40 10.19 63.57
C LEU A 8 -33.68 9.21 62.40
N ASN A 9 -34.95 9.01 62.05
CA ASN A 9 -35.32 8.15 60.93
C ASN A 9 -34.81 8.70 59.59
N TYR A 10 -34.95 10.01 59.34
CA TYR A 10 -34.42 10.63 58.12
C TYR A 10 -32.89 10.55 58.05
N ALA A 11 -32.19 10.76 59.18
CA ALA A 11 -30.73 10.65 59.24
C ALA A 11 -30.25 9.22 58.92
N ILE A 12 -30.95 8.20 59.43
CA ILE A 12 -30.65 6.79 59.11
C ILE A 12 -30.91 6.50 57.64
N THR A 13 -32.04 6.93 57.08
CA THR A 13 -32.37 6.72 55.66
C THR A 13 -31.33 7.38 54.74
N ILE A 14 -30.93 8.62 55.01
CA ILE A 14 -29.90 9.32 54.25
C ILE A 14 -28.56 8.58 54.33
N THR A 15 -28.17 8.11 55.53
CA THR A 15 -26.92 7.35 55.70
C THR A 15 -26.93 6.06 54.91
N ILE A 16 -28.06 5.32 54.91
CA ILE A 16 -28.21 4.10 54.11
C ILE A 16 -28.12 4.41 52.61
N LEU A 17 -28.77 5.48 52.14
CA LEU A 17 -28.69 5.88 50.73
C LEU A 17 -27.27 6.26 50.30
N LEU A 18 -26.52 6.96 51.17
CA LEU A 18 -25.11 7.29 50.92
C LEU A 18 -24.23 6.03 50.89
N LEU A 19 -24.47 5.06 51.77
CA LEU A 19 -23.75 3.78 51.77
C LEU A 19 -24.05 2.96 50.51
N ILE A 20 -25.32 2.88 50.10
CA ILE A 20 -25.71 2.18 48.86
C ILE A 20 -25.11 2.88 47.64
N GLY A 21 -25.16 4.22 47.59
CA GLY A 21 -24.54 5.00 46.51
C GLY A 21 -23.02 4.81 46.45
N GLY A 22 -22.35 4.79 47.61
CA GLY A 22 -20.92 4.52 47.72
C GLY A 22 -20.55 3.11 47.27
N LEU A 23 -21.32 2.09 47.66
CA LEU A 23 -21.12 0.70 47.24
C LEU A 23 -21.37 0.53 45.74
N ALA A 24 -22.39 1.17 45.17
CA ALA A 24 -22.68 1.15 43.73
C ALA A 24 -21.56 1.82 42.93
N GLY A 25 -21.08 2.99 43.39
CA GLY A 25 -19.94 3.68 42.79
C GLY A 25 -18.64 2.86 42.86
N TRP A 26 -18.37 2.22 44.00
CA TRP A 26 -17.22 1.34 44.20
C TRP A 26 -17.28 0.09 43.30
N TYR A 27 -18.46 -0.53 43.19
CA TYR A 27 -18.68 -1.66 42.28
C TYR A 27 -18.40 -1.27 40.82
N TYR A 28 -18.93 -0.12 40.36
CA TYR A 28 -18.69 0.37 39.01
C TYR A 28 -17.20 0.66 38.76
N PHE A 29 -16.52 1.28 39.73
CA PHE A 29 -15.07 1.53 39.66
C PHE A 29 -14.26 0.23 39.54
N LEU A 30 -14.55 -0.78 40.36
CA LEU A 30 -13.88 -2.08 40.28
C LEU A 30 -14.14 -2.78 38.96
N ASN A 31 -15.36 -2.69 38.42
CA ASN A 31 -15.69 -3.31 37.14
C ASN A 31 -14.96 -2.64 35.98
N LYS A 32 -14.85 -1.30 36.00
CA LYS A 32 -14.05 -0.53 35.04
C LYS A 32 -12.56 -0.89 35.13
N GLN A 33 -11.99 -0.95 36.33
CA GLN A 33 -10.60 -1.37 36.54
C GLN A 33 -10.34 -2.80 36.03
N LYS A 34 -11.26 -3.73 36.25
CA LYS A 34 -11.15 -5.10 35.71
C LYS A 34 -11.17 -5.13 34.19
N GLN A 35 -12.01 -4.31 33.56
CA GLN A 35 -12.02 -4.17 32.09
C GLN A 35 -10.71 -3.58 31.57
N ASP A 36 -10.23 -2.48 32.16
CA ASP A 36 -8.95 -1.86 31.78
C ASP A 36 -7.76 -2.84 31.94
N ILE A 37 -7.76 -3.66 33.00
CA ILE A 37 -6.73 -4.69 33.22
C ILE A 37 -6.87 -5.82 32.19
N ALA A 38 -8.08 -6.32 31.95
CA ALA A 38 -8.32 -7.38 30.97
C ALA A 38 -7.92 -6.94 29.56
N GLU A 39 -8.20 -5.70 29.16
CA GLU A 39 -7.78 -5.13 27.88
C GLU A 39 -6.26 -5.00 27.78
N ARG A 40 -5.59 -4.56 28.86
CA ARG A 40 -4.12 -4.47 28.91
C ARG A 40 -3.46 -5.86 28.88
N ASP A 41 -4.05 -6.83 29.55
CA ASP A 41 -3.53 -8.19 29.61
C ASP A 41 -3.77 -8.93 28.29
N ALA A 42 -4.92 -8.73 27.65
CA ALA A 42 -5.18 -9.17 26.28
C ALA A 42 -4.20 -8.52 25.30
N GLY A 43 -3.91 -7.22 25.44
CA GLY A 43 -2.89 -6.51 24.66
C GLY A 43 -1.46 -7.01 24.90
N ARG A 44 -1.21 -7.73 26.01
CA ARG A 44 0.05 -8.42 26.32
C ARG A 44 0.05 -9.90 25.92
N GLY A 45 -1.03 -10.40 25.34
CA GLY A 45 -1.16 -11.79 24.88
C GLY A 45 -1.61 -12.78 25.95
N LEU A 46 -2.11 -12.33 27.11
CA LEU A 46 -2.67 -13.21 28.14
C LEU A 46 -3.91 -13.93 27.58
N GLY A 47 -3.88 -15.27 27.54
CA GLY A 47 -4.98 -16.09 27.01
C GLY A 47 -4.92 -16.37 25.51
N SER A 48 -3.93 -15.83 24.80
CA SER A 48 -3.66 -16.25 23.41
C SER A 48 -3.10 -17.67 23.37
N PRO A 49 -3.47 -18.50 22.38
CA PRO A 49 -2.87 -19.83 22.22
C PRO A 49 -1.35 -19.71 22.08
N PRO A 50 -0.60 -20.74 22.52
CA PRO A 50 0.85 -20.74 22.35
C PRO A 50 1.20 -20.56 20.88
N PRO A 51 2.27 -19.81 20.56
CA PRO A 51 2.65 -19.54 19.19
C PRO A 51 2.87 -20.85 18.42
N SER A 52 2.23 -20.97 17.27
CA SER A 52 2.44 -22.08 16.34
C SER A 52 3.77 -21.89 15.60
N PHE A 53 4.59 -22.92 15.63
CA PHE A 53 5.84 -23.02 14.88
C PHE A 53 5.70 -24.20 13.93
N GLY A 54 5.26 -23.95 12.70
CA GLY A 54 5.07 -25.02 11.72
C GLY A 54 4.24 -24.68 10.49
N GLY A 55 3.54 -23.54 10.47
CA GLY A 55 2.79 -23.10 9.28
C GLY A 55 3.69 -22.68 8.12
N ASP A 56 3.24 -22.91 6.88
CA ASP A 56 3.96 -22.58 5.64
C ASP A 56 4.25 -21.07 5.49
N VAL A 57 3.49 -20.23 6.19
CA VAL A 57 3.58 -18.76 6.19
C VAL A 57 4.50 -18.18 7.28
N GLY A 58 4.98 -19.01 8.21
CA GLY A 58 5.84 -18.59 9.33
C GLY A 58 5.07 -18.21 10.61
N SER A 59 5.76 -18.25 11.75
CA SER A 59 5.15 -18.13 13.08
C SER A 59 4.52 -16.75 13.33
N THR A 60 5.18 -15.65 12.97
CA THR A 60 4.58 -14.30 13.14
C THR A 60 3.22 -14.20 12.45
N TYR A 61 3.15 -14.63 11.19
CA TYR A 61 1.91 -14.65 10.43
C TYR A 61 0.87 -15.57 11.07
N SER A 62 1.21 -16.83 11.36
CA SER A 62 0.30 -17.80 11.98
C SER A 62 -0.24 -17.35 13.34
N ASN A 63 0.52 -16.56 14.09
CA ASN A 63 0.17 -16.15 15.45
C ASN A 63 -0.60 -14.83 15.52
N VAL A 64 -0.34 -13.88 14.60
CA VAL A 64 -1.02 -12.58 14.55
C VAL A 64 -2.29 -12.65 13.73
N SER A 65 -2.30 -13.47 12.66
CA SER A 65 -3.49 -13.60 11.80
C SER A 65 -4.64 -14.36 12.45
N GLY A 66 -4.48 -14.82 13.72
CA GLY A 66 -5.48 -15.49 14.56
C GLY A 66 -6.60 -16.07 13.74
N VAL A 67 -6.48 -17.34 13.34
CA VAL A 67 -7.46 -18.05 12.49
C VAL A 67 -8.81 -18.13 13.20
N GLU A 68 -9.50 -17.00 13.27
CA GLU A 68 -10.86 -16.76 13.69
C GLU A 68 -11.33 -15.49 12.94
N GLY A 69 -12.17 -15.71 11.92
CA GLY A 69 -13.02 -14.67 11.34
C GLY A 69 -12.44 -13.94 10.13
N GLY A 70 -12.78 -14.46 8.95
CA GLY A 70 -12.46 -13.93 7.63
C GLY A 70 -11.84 -15.05 6.83
N ALA A 71 -12.68 -15.82 6.12
CA ALA A 71 -12.27 -17.01 5.40
C ALA A 71 -10.89 -16.85 4.75
N ALA A 72 -9.87 -17.52 5.31
CA ALA A 72 -8.99 -18.28 4.44
C ALA A 72 -9.98 -19.09 3.59
N GLY A 73 -10.18 -18.67 2.34
CA GLY A 73 -11.12 -19.32 1.44
C GLY A 73 -10.90 -20.81 1.63
N LYS A 74 -11.96 -21.56 1.95
CA LYS A 74 -11.90 -23.03 2.02
C LYS A 74 -10.95 -23.48 0.92
N GLU A 75 -9.84 -24.11 1.27
CA GLU A 75 -8.72 -24.38 0.37
C GLU A 75 -9.24 -24.68 -1.05
N GLY A 76 -8.92 -23.81 -2.02
CA GLY A 76 -9.34 -23.96 -3.42
C GLY A 76 -10.62 -23.24 -3.86
N LYS A 77 -11.15 -22.26 -3.10
CA LYS A 77 -12.22 -21.36 -3.58
C LYS A 77 -11.69 -19.97 -3.96
N ALA A 78 -12.30 -19.38 -4.99
CA ALA A 78 -12.02 -18.02 -5.42
C ALA A 78 -12.26 -17.01 -4.27
N PRO A 79 -11.36 -16.03 -4.07
CA PRO A 79 -11.53 -15.01 -3.03
C PRO A 79 -12.80 -14.19 -3.25
N PRO A 80 -13.33 -13.52 -2.21
CA PRO A 80 -14.37 -12.50 -2.38
C PRO A 80 -13.92 -11.39 -3.34
N ARG A 81 -14.86 -10.55 -3.79
CA ARG A 81 -14.54 -9.45 -4.70
C ARG A 81 -13.55 -8.46 -4.07
N LEU A 82 -13.79 -8.13 -2.82
CA LEU A 82 -12.84 -7.44 -1.95
C LEU A 82 -12.28 -8.44 -0.95
N TRP A 83 -10.99 -8.72 -1.04
CA TRP A 83 -10.29 -9.70 -0.22
C TRP A 83 -9.30 -9.01 0.70
N HIS A 84 -9.48 -9.20 2.01
CA HIS A 84 -8.47 -8.87 3.03
C HIS A 84 -7.38 -9.93 2.98
N VAL A 85 -6.34 -9.70 2.17
CA VAL A 85 -5.26 -10.65 1.90
C VAL A 85 -4.54 -11.01 3.19
N THR A 86 -4.22 -10.01 4.00
CA THR A 86 -3.68 -10.23 5.34
C THR A 86 -3.94 -9.06 6.28
N LYS A 87 -4.21 -9.38 7.55
CA LYS A 87 -4.26 -8.43 8.68
C LYS A 87 -2.88 -8.03 9.19
N THR A 88 -1.82 -8.74 8.80
CA THR A 88 -0.46 -8.38 9.21
C THR A 88 0.01 -7.15 8.44
N PRO A 89 0.67 -6.18 9.10
CA PRO A 89 1.25 -5.03 8.43
C PRO A 89 2.22 -5.46 7.32
N VAL A 90 2.02 -4.96 6.11
CA VAL A 90 2.93 -5.17 4.97
C VAL A 90 3.77 -3.92 4.71
N ALA A 91 4.94 -4.11 4.10
CA ALA A 91 5.82 -3.02 3.68
C ALA A 91 5.55 -2.56 2.24
N GLY A 92 4.87 -3.38 1.45
CA GLY A 92 4.54 -3.11 0.06
C GLY A 92 4.19 -4.38 -0.69
N MET A 93 3.73 -4.23 -1.92
CA MET A 93 3.27 -5.33 -2.78
C MET A 93 3.61 -5.10 -4.26
N GLY A 94 3.49 -6.14 -5.06
CA GLY A 94 3.55 -6.07 -6.52
C GLY A 94 2.90 -7.27 -7.19
N PHE A 95 2.37 -7.05 -8.39
CA PHE A 95 1.93 -8.15 -9.24
C PHE A 95 3.13 -8.75 -9.97
N VAL A 96 3.26 -10.07 -9.87
CA VAL A 96 4.31 -10.84 -10.53
C VAL A 96 3.66 -11.79 -11.52
N ASN A 97 4.10 -11.70 -12.78
CA ASN A 97 3.59 -12.51 -13.86
C ASN A 97 4.26 -13.88 -13.86
N THR A 98 3.54 -14.92 -13.46
CA THR A 98 4.02 -16.30 -13.52
C THR A 98 3.41 -17.04 -14.70
N GLU A 99 4.24 -17.70 -15.52
CA GLU A 99 3.75 -18.61 -16.55
C GLU A 99 3.15 -19.87 -15.92
N LYS A 100 1.82 -20.05 -16.07
CA LYS A 100 1.18 -21.32 -15.77
C LYS A 100 1.21 -22.19 -17.02
N LYS A 101 2.13 -23.17 -17.05
CA LYS A 101 2.13 -24.20 -18.09
C LYS A 101 1.22 -25.35 -17.67
N THR A 102 0.05 -25.45 -18.32
CA THR A 102 -0.75 -26.68 -18.27
C THR A 102 -0.25 -27.59 -19.40
N ALA A 103 -0.05 -28.88 -19.12
CA ALA A 103 0.40 -29.83 -20.15
C ALA A 103 -0.59 -29.84 -21.33
N GLY A 104 -0.11 -29.46 -22.52
CA GLY A 104 -0.93 -29.38 -23.74
C GLY A 104 -1.62 -28.04 -24.02
N SER A 105 -1.45 -27.00 -23.20
CA SER A 105 -1.96 -25.64 -23.49
C SER A 105 -0.84 -24.62 -23.70
N SER A 106 -1.13 -23.53 -24.40
CA SER A 106 -0.28 -22.33 -24.33
C SER A 106 -0.20 -21.83 -22.88
N ALA A 107 0.95 -21.30 -22.50
CA ALA A 107 1.16 -20.77 -21.15
C ALA A 107 0.19 -19.60 -20.91
N THR A 108 -0.62 -19.72 -19.86
CA THR A 108 -1.49 -18.62 -19.40
C THR A 108 -0.76 -17.90 -18.28
N LEU A 109 -0.59 -16.58 -18.42
CA LEU A 109 -0.07 -15.75 -17.34
C LEU A 109 -1.17 -15.60 -16.29
N SER A 110 -0.88 -15.99 -15.06
CA SER A 110 -1.75 -15.72 -13.91
C SER A 110 -1.05 -14.69 -13.02
N PRO A 111 -1.66 -13.51 -12.76
CA PRO A 111 -1.06 -12.53 -11.87
C PRO A 111 -1.05 -13.08 -10.44
N GLN A 112 0.14 -13.15 -9.85
CA GLN A 112 0.34 -13.52 -8.46
C GLN A 112 0.67 -12.25 -7.69
N LEU A 113 0.06 -12.06 -6.52
CA LEU A 113 0.34 -10.89 -5.68
C LEU A 113 1.47 -11.22 -4.71
N TYR A 114 2.62 -10.58 -4.88
CA TYR A 114 3.75 -10.70 -3.96
C TYR A 114 3.69 -9.55 -2.96
N PHE A 115 4.04 -9.80 -1.71
CA PHE A 115 4.12 -8.77 -0.69
C PHE A 115 5.20 -9.10 0.34
N ALA A 116 5.72 -8.07 1.01
CA ALA A 116 6.68 -8.23 2.09
C ALA A 116 6.02 -7.90 3.43
N GLU A 117 6.09 -8.82 4.40
CA GLU A 117 5.63 -8.55 5.76
C GLU A 117 6.54 -7.51 6.42
N ARG A 118 5.96 -6.45 7.02
CA ARG A 118 6.70 -5.32 7.60
C ARG A 118 7.62 -5.73 8.75
N GLY A 119 7.12 -6.64 9.60
CA GLY A 119 7.82 -7.06 10.82
C GLY A 119 9.04 -7.93 10.54
N THR A 120 8.92 -8.90 9.64
CA THR A 120 9.96 -9.91 9.37
C THR A 120 10.72 -9.68 8.07
N GLY A 121 10.16 -8.93 7.13
CA GLY A 121 10.66 -8.78 5.77
C GLY A 121 10.56 -10.04 4.91
N TYR A 122 9.83 -11.06 5.37
CA TYR A 122 9.55 -12.22 4.54
C TYR A 122 8.68 -11.81 3.34
N ILE A 123 9.03 -12.33 2.18
CA ILE A 123 8.22 -12.23 0.97
C ILE A 123 7.23 -13.40 0.97
N LEU A 124 5.95 -13.07 0.79
CA LEU A 124 4.86 -14.00 0.62
C LEU A 124 4.21 -13.79 -0.75
N ARG A 125 3.57 -14.85 -1.23
CA ARG A 125 2.72 -14.86 -2.41
C ARG A 125 1.29 -15.10 -1.98
N ALA A 126 0.38 -14.31 -2.51
CA ALA A 126 -1.05 -14.53 -2.48
C ALA A 126 -1.52 -14.99 -3.86
N ASP A 127 -2.07 -16.20 -3.93
CA ASP A 127 -2.72 -16.70 -5.11
C ASP A 127 -4.12 -16.07 -5.22
N THR A 128 -4.28 -15.23 -6.24
CA THR A 128 -5.48 -14.42 -6.47
C THR A 128 -6.68 -15.25 -6.94
N ALA A 129 -6.47 -16.51 -7.32
CA ALA A 129 -7.52 -17.43 -7.75
C ALA A 129 -7.94 -18.41 -6.64
N THR A 130 -7.05 -18.74 -5.70
CA THR A 130 -7.31 -19.76 -4.66
C THR A 130 -7.31 -19.22 -3.24
N SER A 131 -6.93 -17.95 -3.05
CA SER A 131 -6.71 -17.32 -1.73
C SER A 131 -5.61 -17.96 -0.90
N ILE A 132 -4.76 -18.81 -1.50
CA ILE A 132 -3.68 -19.50 -0.81
C ILE A 132 -2.50 -18.55 -0.64
N LEU A 133 -1.96 -18.51 0.58
CA LEU A 133 -0.77 -17.77 0.92
C LEU A 133 0.43 -18.72 1.01
N THR A 134 1.55 -18.37 0.39
CA THR A 134 2.79 -19.14 0.43
C THR A 134 3.95 -18.23 0.77
N ARG A 135 4.77 -18.58 1.76
CA ARG A 135 6.03 -17.87 2.01
C ARG A 135 7.08 -18.25 0.98
N LEU A 136 7.66 -17.26 0.32
CA LEU A 136 8.67 -17.47 -0.73
C LEU A 136 10.10 -17.41 -0.20
N THR A 137 10.33 -16.68 0.90
CA THR A 137 11.67 -16.45 1.44
C THR A 137 11.86 -16.92 2.87
N ASN A 138 13.05 -17.44 3.19
CA ASN A 138 13.43 -17.86 4.54
C ASN A 138 14.39 -16.90 5.27
N LYS A 139 14.81 -15.81 4.61
CA LYS A 139 15.73 -14.82 5.17
C LYS A 139 14.97 -13.66 5.81
N LEU A 140 15.33 -13.35 7.06
CA LEU A 140 14.75 -12.24 7.81
C LEU A 140 15.37 -10.89 7.39
N PHE A 141 14.50 -9.91 7.18
CA PHE A 141 14.81 -8.48 7.02
C PHE A 141 13.90 -7.69 7.97
N PRO A 142 14.20 -7.68 9.28
CA PRO A 142 13.33 -7.08 10.27
C PRO A 142 13.19 -5.57 10.04
N LYS A 143 12.08 -4.98 10.50
CA LYS A 143 11.79 -3.55 10.39
C LYS A 143 11.82 -3.06 8.93
N THR A 144 11.28 -3.83 7.99
CA THR A 144 11.16 -3.38 6.60
C THR A 144 10.03 -2.36 6.52
N TYR A 145 10.35 -1.11 6.22
CA TYR A 145 9.40 0.00 6.19
C TYR A 145 8.75 0.20 4.82
N GLU A 146 9.43 -0.20 3.75
CA GLU A 146 8.92 -0.13 2.38
C GLU A 146 9.44 -1.31 1.56
N ALA A 147 8.59 -1.86 0.70
CA ALA A 147 8.96 -2.87 -0.28
C ALA A 147 8.47 -2.48 -1.67
N LEU A 148 9.36 -2.54 -2.66
CA LEU A 148 9.04 -2.25 -4.06
C LEU A 148 9.33 -3.48 -4.90
N PHE A 149 8.33 -3.97 -5.61
CA PHE A 149 8.45 -5.18 -6.43
C PHE A 149 8.50 -4.84 -7.92
N ASP A 150 9.30 -5.60 -8.66
CA ASP A 150 9.29 -5.61 -10.13
C ASP A 150 8.42 -6.77 -10.65
N SER A 151 7.98 -6.69 -11.91
CA SER A 151 7.08 -7.67 -12.55
C SER A 151 7.64 -9.10 -12.59
N ASN A 152 8.96 -9.24 -12.41
CA ASN A 152 9.68 -10.51 -12.36
C ASN A 152 9.89 -11.07 -10.93
N GLY A 153 9.35 -10.41 -9.89
CA GLY A 153 9.45 -10.84 -8.50
C GLY A 153 10.73 -10.43 -7.77
N SER A 154 11.59 -9.62 -8.39
CA SER A 154 12.67 -8.93 -7.66
C SER A 154 12.07 -7.91 -6.68
N VAL A 155 12.70 -7.70 -5.54
CA VAL A 155 12.23 -6.76 -4.50
C VAL A 155 13.31 -5.81 -3.99
N ILE A 156 12.97 -4.54 -3.76
CA ILE A 156 13.75 -3.62 -2.95
C ILE A 156 13.13 -3.57 -1.56
N LEU A 157 13.85 -3.98 -0.53
CA LEU A 157 13.42 -3.87 0.86
C LEU A 157 14.16 -2.70 1.51
N ARG A 158 13.41 -1.71 2.03
CA ARG A 158 14.00 -0.52 2.67
C ARG A 158 13.75 -0.53 4.17
N SER A 159 14.78 -0.19 4.93
CA SER A 159 14.76 -0.12 6.39
C SER A 159 15.57 1.08 6.88
N VAL A 160 15.68 1.22 8.19
CA VAL A 160 16.50 2.22 8.87
C VAL A 160 17.50 1.49 9.76
N ASP A 161 18.79 1.82 9.63
CA ASP A 161 19.84 1.26 10.48
C ASP A 161 19.86 1.87 11.89
N ASP A 162 20.73 1.37 12.78
CA ASP A 162 20.83 1.85 14.16
C ASP A 162 21.27 3.33 14.26
N ALA A 163 21.86 3.88 13.20
CA ALA A 163 22.25 5.29 13.11
C ALA A 163 21.15 6.18 12.51
N GLY A 164 19.98 5.62 12.18
CA GLY A 164 18.88 6.37 11.57
C GLY A 164 19.00 6.55 10.06
N ARG A 165 19.96 5.89 9.40
CA ARG A 165 20.17 6.01 7.95
C ARG A 165 19.27 5.07 7.18
N ILE A 166 18.83 5.50 6.01
CA ILE A 166 18.00 4.65 5.14
C ILE A 166 18.91 3.59 4.52
N THR A 167 18.51 2.33 4.66
CA THR A 167 19.17 1.20 3.99
C THR A 167 18.23 0.60 2.97
N SER A 168 18.75 0.21 1.81
CA SER A 168 17.97 -0.39 0.73
C SER A 168 18.64 -1.69 0.29
N PHE A 169 17.94 -2.81 0.40
CA PHE A 169 18.42 -4.11 -0.05
C PHE A 169 17.73 -4.50 -1.36
N ALA A 170 18.50 -4.63 -2.43
CA ALA A 170 18.02 -5.13 -3.71
C ALA A 170 18.13 -6.65 -3.78
N GLY A 171 16.99 -7.31 -3.66
CA GLY A 171 16.84 -8.77 -3.64
C GLY A 171 16.26 -9.33 -4.94
N VAL A 172 16.63 -10.57 -5.24
CA VAL A 172 16.07 -11.41 -6.31
C VAL A 172 15.77 -12.78 -5.69
N SER A 173 14.56 -13.28 -5.89
CA SER A 173 14.17 -14.62 -5.40
C SER A 173 14.95 -15.70 -6.14
N GLY A 174 15.45 -16.71 -5.42
CA GLY A 174 16.32 -17.76 -5.94
C GLY A 174 15.64 -18.81 -6.85
N GLN A 175 14.43 -18.57 -7.35
CA GLN A 175 13.76 -19.46 -8.31
C GLN A 175 14.42 -19.32 -9.69
N GLY A 176 15.66 -19.79 -9.82
CA GLY A 176 16.42 -19.65 -11.08
C GLY A 176 17.86 -20.12 -11.08
N ALA A 177 18.34 -20.84 -10.05
CA ALA A 177 19.68 -21.42 -10.05
C ALA A 177 19.71 -22.81 -9.41
N SER A 178 19.00 -23.77 -10.00
CA SER A 178 19.28 -25.20 -9.80
C SER A 178 19.74 -25.79 -11.12
N SER A 179 21.00 -25.57 -11.47
CA SER A 179 21.72 -26.34 -12.48
C SER A 179 22.20 -27.68 -11.88
N THR A 180 21.31 -28.38 -11.19
CA THR A 180 21.51 -29.75 -10.75
C THR A 180 20.50 -30.61 -11.51
N PRO A 181 20.94 -31.65 -12.24
CA PRO A 181 20.06 -32.48 -13.05
C PRO A 181 18.92 -33.04 -12.21
N ALA A 182 17.71 -32.98 -12.78
CA ALA A 182 16.52 -33.62 -12.28
C ALA A 182 16.69 -35.14 -12.30
N SER A 183 17.27 -35.70 -11.24
CA SER A 183 17.12 -37.09 -10.88
C SER A 183 16.93 -37.11 -9.36
N GLU A 184 15.79 -37.66 -8.94
CA GLU A 184 15.35 -37.82 -7.54
C GLU A 184 14.54 -36.66 -6.93
N LYS A 185 13.49 -36.19 -7.62
CA LYS A 185 12.30 -35.67 -6.91
C LYS A 185 11.29 -36.81 -6.74
N ARG A 186 11.19 -37.33 -5.52
CA ARG A 186 10.12 -38.23 -5.08
C ARG A 186 8.83 -37.41 -5.00
N ALA A 187 7.79 -37.86 -5.69
CA ALA A 187 6.57 -37.11 -5.96
C ALA A 187 5.55 -37.10 -4.80
N SER A 188 5.95 -36.74 -3.57
CA SER A 188 5.00 -36.77 -2.44
C SER A 188 4.98 -35.58 -1.47
N ASP A 189 5.81 -34.53 -1.65
CA ASP A 189 5.69 -33.31 -0.83
C ASP A 189 5.60 -32.09 -1.75
N SER A 190 4.38 -31.57 -1.93
CA SER A 190 4.06 -30.45 -2.83
C SER A 190 3.97 -29.10 -2.10
N ALA A 191 4.72 -28.93 -1.00
CA ALA A 191 4.95 -27.61 -0.42
C ALA A 191 6.18 -26.98 -1.10
N GLU A 192 5.99 -25.85 -1.79
CA GLU A 192 7.10 -25.04 -2.29
C GLU A 192 7.89 -24.51 -1.08
N ALA A 193 8.99 -25.19 -0.73
CA ALA A 193 9.84 -24.77 0.38
C ALA A 193 10.39 -23.36 0.14
N ALA A 194 10.29 -22.51 1.16
CA ALA A 194 10.80 -21.14 1.12
C ALA A 194 12.31 -21.11 0.77
N SER A 195 12.68 -20.26 -0.18
CA SER A 195 14.04 -20.14 -0.71
C SER A 195 14.82 -19.00 -0.03
N SER A 196 16.14 -18.94 -0.20
CA SER A 196 16.91 -17.79 0.27
C SER A 196 16.80 -16.62 -0.69
N LEU A 197 16.63 -15.41 -0.15
CA LEU A 197 16.65 -14.16 -0.90
C LEU A 197 18.11 -13.69 -1.08
N PHE A 198 18.57 -13.65 -2.33
CA PHE A 198 19.91 -13.20 -2.69
C PHE A 198 19.87 -11.75 -3.15
N GLY A 199 20.93 -10.99 -2.91
CA GLY A 199 20.92 -9.58 -3.23
C GLY A 199 22.07 -8.80 -2.64
N LYS A 200 22.01 -7.48 -2.79
CA LYS A 200 23.02 -6.54 -2.30
C LYS A 200 22.34 -5.32 -1.69
N TYR A 201 22.99 -4.73 -0.70
CA TYR A 201 22.63 -3.39 -0.27
C TYR A 201 23.06 -2.38 -1.34
N LEU A 202 22.16 -1.45 -1.64
CA LEU A 202 22.43 -0.24 -2.41
C LEU A 202 23.12 0.78 -1.50
N ASP A 203 23.54 1.91 -2.09
CA ASP A 203 24.11 3.02 -1.32
C ASP A 203 23.14 3.48 -0.21
N SER A 204 23.71 3.91 0.93
CA SER A 204 22.91 4.39 2.06
C SER A 204 22.25 5.72 1.75
N ASP A 205 21.18 6.03 2.49
CA ASP A 205 20.47 7.31 2.45
C ASP A 205 19.83 7.67 1.11
N ILE A 206 19.58 6.66 0.25
CA ILE A 206 18.68 6.82 -0.90
C ILE A 206 17.30 7.23 -0.36
N ARG A 207 16.87 8.45 -0.71
CA ARG A 207 15.68 9.10 -0.15
C ARG A 207 14.40 8.56 -0.77
N ALA A 208 14.41 8.27 -2.07
CA ALA A 208 13.30 7.67 -2.79
C ALA A 208 13.80 6.70 -3.86
N VAL A 209 12.98 5.69 -4.16
CA VAL A 209 13.23 4.69 -5.19
C VAL A 209 11.97 4.55 -6.03
N ALA A 210 12.11 4.55 -7.35
CA ALA A 210 11.06 4.11 -8.26
C ALA A 210 11.59 2.95 -9.12
N VAL A 211 10.81 1.87 -9.21
CA VAL A 211 11.12 0.76 -10.12
C VAL A 211 10.74 1.19 -11.53
N THR A 212 11.64 0.96 -12.50
CA THR A 212 11.33 1.19 -13.92
C THR A 212 10.75 -0.10 -14.48
N PRO A 213 9.46 -0.14 -14.83
CA PRO A 213 8.78 -1.38 -15.21
C PRO A 213 9.50 -2.11 -16.35
N ASP A 214 9.65 -3.43 -16.23
CA ASP A 214 10.19 -4.36 -17.25
C ASP A 214 11.64 -4.14 -17.71
N THR A 215 12.39 -3.24 -17.08
CA THR A 215 13.78 -2.92 -17.46
C THR A 215 14.83 -3.45 -16.49
N ARG A 216 14.44 -3.87 -15.28
CA ARG A 216 15.34 -4.14 -14.14
C ARG A 216 16.25 -2.94 -13.78
N GLU A 217 15.76 -1.74 -14.03
CA GLU A 217 16.41 -0.50 -13.63
C GLU A 217 15.66 0.18 -12.49
N LEU A 218 16.41 0.93 -11.70
CA LEU A 218 15.92 1.72 -10.58
C LEU A 218 16.20 3.18 -10.85
N LEU A 219 15.23 4.02 -10.51
CA LEU A 219 15.40 5.45 -10.39
C LEU A 219 15.58 5.80 -8.92
N LEU A 220 16.76 6.29 -8.56
CA LEU A 220 17.16 6.56 -7.18
C LEU A 220 17.25 8.08 -6.97
N LEU A 221 16.73 8.55 -5.85
CA LEU A 221 16.96 9.90 -5.35
C LEU A 221 18.05 9.86 -4.27
N ALA A 222 19.31 10.04 -4.68
CA ALA A 222 20.46 10.02 -3.79
C ALA A 222 20.76 11.42 -3.23
N PRO A 223 21.30 11.54 -2.01
CA PRO A 223 21.77 12.83 -1.49
C PRO A 223 23.01 13.29 -2.26
N ASP A 224 23.18 14.60 -2.43
CA ASP A 224 24.36 15.21 -3.07
C ASP A 224 25.46 15.63 -2.06
N GLY A 225 25.22 15.40 -0.77
CA GLY A 225 26.09 15.84 0.33
C GLY A 225 26.01 17.33 0.70
N SER A 226 25.35 18.16 -0.12
CA SER A 226 25.19 19.61 0.08
C SER A 226 23.79 20.04 0.52
N GLY A 227 22.86 19.09 0.60
CA GLY A 227 21.46 19.30 0.98
C GLY A 227 20.48 19.11 -0.18
N GLY A 228 20.98 19.10 -1.42
CA GLY A 228 20.24 18.77 -2.63
C GLY A 228 20.13 17.26 -2.87
N SER A 229 19.94 16.88 -4.14
CA SER A 229 19.82 15.48 -4.55
C SER A 229 20.29 15.22 -5.99
N HIS A 230 20.73 13.99 -6.22
CA HIS A 230 20.95 13.43 -7.54
C HIS A 230 19.81 12.48 -7.88
N VAL A 231 19.29 12.60 -9.11
CA VAL A 231 18.39 11.61 -9.70
C VAL A 231 19.25 10.68 -10.53
N VAL A 232 19.35 9.44 -10.10
CA VAL A 232 20.29 8.44 -10.61
C VAL A 232 19.52 7.28 -11.20
N LEU A 233 19.77 6.96 -12.47
CA LEU A 233 19.35 5.70 -13.07
C LEU A 233 20.41 4.64 -12.74
N SER A 234 19.99 3.48 -12.25
CA SER A 234 20.87 2.40 -11.81
C SER A 234 20.33 1.05 -12.27
N SER A 235 21.21 0.05 -12.44
CA SER A 235 20.73 -1.34 -12.49
C SER A 235 20.17 -1.77 -11.14
N TRP A 236 19.35 -2.81 -11.14
CA TRP A 236 18.73 -3.40 -9.94
C TRP A 236 19.70 -3.60 -8.77
N ASP A 237 20.92 -4.07 -9.05
CA ASP A 237 21.95 -4.34 -8.05
C ASP A 237 22.76 -3.11 -7.61
N GLY A 238 22.34 -1.90 -7.98
CA GLY A 238 23.01 -0.65 -7.63
C GLY A 238 24.22 -0.29 -8.50
N LYS A 239 24.50 -1.07 -9.55
CA LYS A 239 25.62 -0.80 -10.47
C LYS A 239 25.18 0.06 -11.66
N LYS A 240 26.15 0.37 -12.54
CA LYS A 240 25.95 1.12 -13.80
C LYS A 240 25.16 2.42 -13.58
N GLN A 241 25.47 3.10 -12.48
CA GLN A 241 24.79 4.31 -12.11
C GLN A 241 25.07 5.45 -13.10
N LYS A 242 24.03 6.18 -13.47
CA LYS A 242 24.09 7.38 -14.30
C LYS A 242 23.21 8.46 -13.69
N THR A 243 23.80 9.56 -13.26
CA THR A 243 23.04 10.75 -12.88
C THR A 243 22.36 11.34 -14.11
N ILE A 244 21.03 11.39 -14.08
CA ILE A 244 20.21 11.95 -15.17
C ILE A 244 19.74 13.37 -14.86
N PHE A 245 19.76 13.78 -13.59
CA PHE A 245 19.43 15.14 -13.16
C PHE A 245 20.05 15.42 -11.79
N THR A 246 20.41 16.67 -11.53
CA THR A 246 20.86 17.15 -10.21
C THR A 246 19.97 18.30 -9.78
N SER A 247 19.50 18.26 -8.54
CA SER A 247 18.59 19.24 -7.98
C SER A 247 19.19 19.88 -6.73
N PRO A 248 19.02 21.19 -6.52
CA PRO A 248 19.29 21.80 -5.22
C PRO A 248 18.24 21.41 -4.16
N LEU A 249 17.13 20.77 -4.56
CA LEU A 249 16.08 20.32 -3.65
C LEU A 249 16.25 18.86 -3.27
N SER A 250 15.88 18.52 -2.04
CA SER A 250 15.94 17.18 -1.47
C SER A 250 14.64 16.38 -1.60
N GLY A 251 13.50 17.06 -1.65
CA GLY A 251 12.16 16.47 -1.54
C GLY A 251 11.49 16.24 -2.88
N TRP A 252 11.95 15.24 -3.63
CA TRP A 252 11.31 14.79 -4.87
C TRP A 252 10.65 13.42 -4.71
N LYS A 253 9.53 13.23 -5.40
CA LYS A 253 8.91 11.93 -5.66
C LYS A 253 9.20 11.55 -7.12
N PRO A 254 10.02 10.51 -7.36
CA PRO A 254 10.31 10.02 -8.70
C PRO A 254 9.17 9.12 -9.21
N PHE A 255 8.90 9.19 -10.51
CA PHE A 255 8.02 8.27 -11.24
C PHE A 255 8.75 7.77 -12.48
N ALA A 256 8.73 6.46 -12.70
CA ALA A 256 9.24 5.83 -13.90
C ALA A 256 8.09 5.11 -14.62
N LEU A 257 7.93 5.37 -15.91
CA LEU A 257 6.92 4.72 -16.75
C LEU A 257 7.56 3.60 -17.59
N SER A 258 6.73 2.65 -18.04
CA SER A 258 7.17 1.53 -18.89
C SER A 258 7.70 1.96 -20.26
N ASP A 259 7.36 3.17 -20.72
CA ASP A 259 7.92 3.77 -21.94
C ASP A 259 9.29 4.45 -21.72
N GLY A 260 9.87 4.30 -20.52
CA GLY A 260 11.18 4.83 -20.14
C GLY A 260 11.17 6.31 -19.73
N LYS A 261 9.99 6.93 -19.64
CA LYS A 261 9.90 8.33 -19.20
C LYS A 261 10.01 8.45 -17.69
N VAL A 262 10.67 9.53 -17.29
CA VAL A 262 10.88 9.88 -15.89
C VAL A 262 10.18 11.19 -15.58
N PHE A 263 9.43 11.21 -14.48
CA PHE A 263 8.85 12.41 -13.92
C PHE A 263 9.35 12.61 -12.49
N LEU A 264 9.41 13.87 -12.08
CA LEU A 264 9.67 14.28 -10.71
C LEU A 264 8.56 15.23 -10.27
N SER A 265 7.95 14.97 -9.12
CA SER A 265 7.12 15.96 -8.43
C SER A 265 7.73 16.33 -7.09
N LEU A 266 7.49 17.54 -6.62
CA LEU A 266 7.81 17.87 -5.23
C LEU A 266 6.95 17.03 -4.28
N LEU A 267 7.45 16.81 -3.07
CA LEU A 267 6.65 16.19 -2.03
C LEU A 267 5.45 17.08 -1.68
N PRO A 268 4.22 16.54 -1.69
CA PRO A 268 3.00 17.28 -1.41
C PRO A 268 2.90 17.77 0.04
N SER A 269 2.30 18.94 0.23
CA SER A 269 1.88 19.50 1.52
C SER A 269 0.77 20.53 1.29
N ASP A 270 -0.22 20.59 2.18
CA ASP A 270 -1.33 21.53 2.05
C ASP A 270 -0.84 22.98 1.90
N ASN A 271 -1.48 23.73 1.00
CA ASN A 271 -1.17 25.15 0.76
C ASN A 271 0.23 25.44 0.21
N ALA A 272 1.13 24.45 0.11
CA ALA A 272 2.45 24.61 -0.46
C ALA A 272 2.38 24.56 -2.00
N ALA A 273 3.13 25.44 -2.67
CA ALA A 273 3.20 25.46 -4.12
C ALA A 273 3.92 24.21 -4.65
N GLY A 274 3.17 23.32 -5.29
CA GLY A 274 3.69 22.09 -5.89
C GLY A 274 4.03 22.24 -7.37
N TYR A 275 5.01 21.46 -7.80
CA TYR A 275 5.52 21.43 -9.17
C TYR A 275 5.79 19.99 -9.60
N ALA A 276 5.49 19.69 -10.87
CA ALA A 276 5.82 18.42 -11.50
C ALA A 276 6.50 18.65 -12.85
N PHE A 277 7.49 17.82 -13.16
CA PHE A 277 8.34 17.93 -14.34
C PHE A 277 8.55 16.58 -15.00
N GLU A 278 8.68 16.56 -16.32
CA GLU A 278 9.27 15.45 -17.06
C GLU A 278 10.78 15.70 -17.14
N VAL A 279 11.60 14.67 -16.88
CA VAL A 279 13.06 14.76 -17.01
C VAL A 279 13.44 14.30 -18.41
N LYS A 280 13.98 15.21 -19.23
CA LYS A 280 14.41 14.90 -20.60
C LYS A 280 15.82 15.44 -20.84
N SER A 281 16.76 14.54 -21.10
CA SER A 281 18.16 14.87 -21.41
C SER A 281 18.80 15.82 -20.39
N GLY A 282 18.57 15.61 -19.10
CA GLY A 282 19.12 16.45 -18.04
C GLY A 282 18.35 17.74 -17.73
N VAL A 283 17.25 18.00 -18.45
CA VAL A 283 16.45 19.21 -18.29
C VAL A 283 15.07 18.87 -17.74
N LEU A 284 14.57 19.71 -16.83
CA LEU A 284 13.20 19.65 -16.34
C LEU A 284 12.25 20.36 -17.32
N ILE A 285 11.32 19.60 -17.88
CA ILE A 285 10.23 20.12 -18.71
C ILE A 285 8.99 20.25 -17.81
N PRO A 286 8.50 21.47 -17.53
CA PRO A 286 7.36 21.64 -16.63
C PRO A 286 6.11 20.93 -17.14
N ARG A 287 5.42 20.23 -16.23
CA ARG A 287 4.12 19.60 -16.46
C ARG A 287 3.01 20.30 -15.72
N LEU A 288 3.23 20.59 -14.45
CA LEU A 288 2.33 21.35 -13.59
C LEU A 288 3.17 22.33 -12.78
N ARG A 289 2.65 23.55 -12.61
CA ARG A 289 3.35 24.63 -11.92
C ARG A 289 2.42 25.31 -10.94
N ASN A 290 2.93 25.58 -9.75
CA ASN A 290 2.24 26.37 -8.72
C ASN A 290 0.84 25.83 -8.37
N VAL A 291 0.71 24.49 -8.26
CA VAL A 291 -0.52 23.85 -7.81
C VAL A 291 -0.41 23.62 -6.31
N SER A 292 -1.28 24.26 -5.52
CA SER A 292 -1.29 24.13 -4.06
C SER A 292 -1.52 22.68 -3.64
N GLY A 293 -0.64 22.11 -2.81
CA GLY A 293 -0.78 20.72 -2.34
C GLY A 293 -0.85 19.70 -3.46
N LEU A 294 0.03 19.84 -4.46
CA LEU A 294 0.05 19.00 -5.66
C LEU A 294 0.28 17.51 -5.35
N GLY A 295 -0.76 16.71 -5.49
CA GLY A 295 -0.62 15.27 -5.74
C GLY A 295 -0.48 15.03 -7.25
N PHE A 296 0.38 14.10 -7.67
CA PHE A 296 0.70 13.90 -9.08
C PHE A 296 0.77 12.41 -9.43
N LEU A 297 0.08 12.01 -10.51
CA LEU A 297 0.08 10.64 -11.01
C LEU A 297 0.15 10.64 -12.55
N PRO A 298 1.35 10.48 -13.14
CA PRO A 298 1.50 10.45 -14.59
C PRO A 298 1.04 9.11 -15.17
N ARG A 299 0.38 9.16 -16.33
CA ARG A 299 0.13 7.97 -17.19
C ARG A 299 1.04 7.94 -18.39
N SER A 300 1.35 9.10 -18.95
CA SER A 300 2.22 9.28 -20.10
C SER A 300 2.76 10.72 -20.12
N SER A 301 3.47 11.11 -21.18
CA SER A 301 3.82 12.53 -21.42
C SER A 301 2.61 13.43 -21.66
N ASP A 302 1.47 12.86 -22.03
CA ASP A 302 0.29 13.65 -22.41
C ASP A 302 -0.80 13.59 -21.35
N ALA A 303 -0.96 12.44 -20.71
CA ALA A 303 -2.01 12.18 -19.75
C ALA A 303 -1.49 12.15 -18.31
N VAL A 304 -2.06 13.00 -17.46
CA VAL A 304 -1.78 13.01 -16.01
C VAL A 304 -3.06 13.21 -15.20
N LEU A 305 -3.09 12.61 -14.01
CA LEU A 305 -4.01 12.97 -12.93
C LEU A 305 -3.22 13.81 -11.94
N PHE A 306 -3.87 14.82 -11.38
CA PHE A 306 -3.30 15.58 -10.29
C PHE A 306 -4.39 16.07 -9.35
N SER A 307 -4.01 16.25 -8.09
CA SER A 307 -4.89 16.83 -7.08
C SER A 307 -4.33 18.15 -6.58
N GLN A 308 -5.25 19.02 -6.16
CA GLN A 308 -4.95 20.24 -5.45
C GLN A 308 -5.50 20.12 -4.04
N SER A 309 -4.71 20.51 -3.03
CA SER A 309 -5.17 20.70 -1.66
C SER A 309 -4.89 22.13 -1.22
N SER A 310 -5.95 22.89 -0.97
CA SER A 310 -5.86 24.31 -0.62
C SER A 310 -7.04 24.74 0.25
N GLY A 311 -6.77 25.46 1.35
CA GLY A 311 -7.83 26.02 2.19
C GLY A 311 -8.73 24.99 2.89
N GLY A 312 -8.34 23.71 2.89
CA GLY A 312 -9.16 22.59 3.36
C GLY A 312 -10.05 21.95 2.30
N ASP A 313 -9.96 22.40 1.05
CA ASP A 313 -10.60 21.75 -0.09
C ASP A 313 -9.60 20.89 -0.86
N VAL A 314 -10.03 19.67 -1.17
CA VAL A 314 -9.31 18.73 -2.04
C VAL A 314 -10.08 18.57 -3.34
N SER A 315 -9.41 18.75 -4.47
CA SER A 315 -9.98 18.61 -5.82
C SER A 315 -9.09 17.74 -6.68
N LEU A 316 -9.70 16.86 -7.48
CA LEU A 316 -9.01 16.02 -8.45
C LEU A 316 -9.22 16.54 -9.88
N PHE A 317 -8.15 16.58 -10.66
CA PHE A 317 -8.16 17.03 -12.05
C PHE A 317 -7.52 15.99 -12.96
N SER A 318 -8.03 15.91 -14.19
CA SER A 318 -7.35 15.23 -15.29
C SER A 318 -6.82 16.23 -16.31
N SER A 319 -5.64 15.93 -16.84
CA SER A 319 -5.14 16.56 -18.07
C SER A 319 -4.89 15.41 -19.06
N PRO A 320 -5.91 15.02 -19.86
CA PRO A 320 -5.81 13.86 -20.75
C PRO A 320 -4.87 14.12 -21.95
N LYS A 321 -4.61 15.38 -22.26
CA LYS A 321 -3.67 15.82 -23.29
C LYS A 321 -2.71 16.85 -22.71
N LYS A 322 -1.50 16.89 -23.25
CA LYS A 322 -0.53 17.94 -22.94
C LYS A 322 -1.06 19.31 -23.38
N ASP A 323 -0.83 20.32 -22.55
CA ASP A 323 -1.15 21.74 -22.78
C ASP A 323 -2.66 22.06 -22.97
N SER A 324 -3.56 21.09 -22.76
CA SER A 324 -5.00 21.36 -22.67
C SER A 324 -5.39 21.90 -21.30
N ALA A 325 -6.48 22.65 -21.22
CA ALA A 325 -7.08 23.00 -19.93
C ALA A 325 -7.41 21.72 -19.14
N PRO A 326 -7.04 21.65 -17.84
CA PRO A 326 -7.43 20.54 -16.99
C PRO A 326 -8.96 20.43 -16.84
N ILE A 327 -9.44 19.20 -16.72
CA ILE A 327 -10.84 18.88 -16.44
C ILE A 327 -10.95 18.64 -14.93
N LEU A 328 -11.84 19.39 -14.26
CA LEU A 328 -12.20 19.12 -12.87
C LEU A 328 -13.07 17.86 -12.82
N LEU A 329 -12.63 16.86 -12.06
CA LEU A 329 -13.37 15.61 -11.88
C LEU A 329 -14.33 15.74 -10.69
N PRO A 330 -15.52 15.11 -10.73
CA PRO A 330 -16.53 15.24 -9.68
C PRO A 330 -16.22 14.38 -8.44
N LEU A 331 -14.94 14.16 -8.11
CA LEU A 331 -14.49 13.43 -6.93
C LEU A 331 -13.54 14.30 -6.12
N LYS A 332 -13.71 14.26 -4.80
CA LYS A 332 -12.80 14.89 -3.85
C LYS A 332 -11.85 13.82 -3.34
N THR A 333 -10.67 13.72 -3.93
CA THR A 333 -9.61 12.79 -3.51
C THR A 333 -8.25 13.28 -3.99
N VAL A 334 -7.18 12.63 -3.54
CA VAL A 334 -5.80 12.93 -3.91
C VAL A 334 -5.31 11.95 -4.98
N ALA A 335 -4.43 12.39 -5.86
CA ALA A 335 -3.92 11.55 -6.96
C ALA A 335 -3.19 10.28 -6.46
N ASP A 336 -2.61 10.32 -5.25
CA ASP A 336 -1.92 9.21 -4.59
C ASP A 336 -2.86 8.07 -4.18
N LYS A 337 -4.17 8.32 -4.12
CA LYS A 337 -5.23 7.32 -3.88
C LYS A 337 -5.79 6.74 -5.19
N CYS A 338 -5.17 7.06 -6.32
CA CYS A 338 -5.60 6.62 -7.64
C CYS A 338 -4.60 5.69 -8.30
N VAL A 339 -5.10 4.85 -9.20
CA VAL A 339 -4.31 4.04 -10.12
C VAL A 339 -4.90 4.10 -11.52
N TRP A 340 -4.04 4.18 -12.53
CA TRP A 340 -4.46 4.18 -13.93
C TRP A 340 -4.79 2.76 -14.39
N ALA A 341 -5.92 2.56 -15.07
CA ALA A 341 -6.15 1.32 -15.80
C ALA A 341 -5.03 1.12 -16.84
N PRO A 342 -4.48 -0.09 -17.03
CA PRO A 342 -3.44 -0.31 -18.01
C PRO A 342 -3.94 0.11 -19.40
N THR A 343 -3.04 0.63 -20.23
CA THR A 343 -3.35 0.85 -21.65
C THR A 343 -3.36 -0.51 -22.32
N PRO A 344 -4.38 -0.87 -23.12
CA PRO A 344 -4.36 -2.15 -23.83
C PRO A 344 -3.07 -2.26 -24.64
N LEU A 345 -2.14 -3.10 -24.18
CA LEU A 345 -0.92 -3.42 -24.91
C LEU A 345 -1.34 -4.28 -26.10
N ALA A 346 -1.73 -3.64 -27.19
CA ALA A 346 -1.81 -4.31 -28.47
C ALA A 346 -0.39 -4.79 -28.79
N LYS A 347 -0.14 -6.08 -28.58
CA LYS A 347 1.12 -6.79 -28.87
C LYS A 347 1.84 -6.16 -30.07
N GLY A 348 2.86 -5.35 -29.80
CA GLY A 348 3.76 -4.78 -30.81
C GLY A 348 3.20 -3.69 -31.74
N LYS A 349 2.04 -3.08 -31.49
CA LYS A 349 1.55 -1.94 -32.28
C LYS A 349 1.41 -0.67 -31.44
N LYS A 350 2.07 0.42 -31.88
CA LYS A 350 1.78 1.78 -31.43
C LYS A 350 0.33 2.10 -31.83
N VAL A 351 -0.59 2.10 -30.87
CA VAL A 351 -1.94 2.61 -31.10
C VAL A 351 -1.85 4.15 -31.09
N PRO A 352 -2.27 4.86 -32.14
CA PRO A 352 -2.26 6.32 -32.17
C PRO A 352 -3.08 6.92 -31.02
N VAL A 353 -2.62 8.05 -30.48
CA VAL A 353 -3.33 8.85 -29.48
C VAL A 353 -4.62 9.37 -30.12
N GLY A 354 -5.73 8.69 -29.87
CA GLY A 354 -7.04 8.94 -30.51
C GLY A 354 -7.86 7.67 -30.77
N GLU A 355 -7.20 6.50 -30.87
CA GLU A 355 -7.85 5.17 -31.00
C GLU A 355 -7.59 4.27 -29.78
N GLN A 356 -6.84 4.76 -28.80
CA GLN A 356 -6.71 4.13 -27.50
C GLN A 356 -8.06 4.31 -26.80
N GLY A 357 -8.65 3.23 -26.29
CA GLY A 357 -9.95 3.26 -25.62
C GLY A 357 -10.01 4.25 -24.43
N PRO A 358 -11.08 4.21 -23.63
CA PRO A 358 -11.33 5.24 -22.63
C PRO A 358 -10.15 5.36 -21.65
N LEU A 359 -9.79 6.60 -21.29
CA LEU A 359 -8.68 6.90 -20.39
C LEU A 359 -9.15 6.73 -18.94
N ILE A 360 -9.16 5.49 -18.47
CA ILE A 360 -9.75 5.11 -17.19
C ILE A 360 -8.75 5.19 -16.04
N ALA A 361 -9.20 5.76 -14.92
CA ALA A 361 -8.55 5.65 -13.62
C ALA A 361 -9.52 5.08 -12.58
N TYR A 362 -8.96 4.43 -11.57
CA TYR A 362 -9.68 4.00 -10.38
C TYR A 362 -9.13 4.78 -9.19
N CYS A 363 -10.01 5.38 -8.40
CA CYS A 363 -9.61 6.18 -7.24
C CYS A 363 -10.40 5.76 -6.01
N ALA A 364 -9.69 5.65 -4.90
CA ALA A 364 -10.29 5.59 -3.59
C ALA A 364 -10.62 7.01 -3.12
N VAL A 365 -11.85 7.22 -2.68
CA VAL A 365 -12.39 8.53 -2.35
C VAL A 365 -12.81 8.53 -0.88
N PRO A 366 -12.22 9.40 -0.04
CA PRO A 366 -12.63 9.54 1.35
C PRO A 366 -14.11 9.91 1.48
N ASP A 367 -14.82 9.22 2.36
CA ASP A 367 -16.23 9.50 2.68
C ASP A 367 -16.41 10.87 3.32
N TYR A 368 -15.37 11.38 4.00
CA TYR A 368 -15.36 12.72 4.61
C TYR A 368 -13.93 13.28 4.73
N PHE A 369 -13.83 14.61 4.76
CA PHE A 369 -12.60 15.36 5.03
C PHE A 369 -12.71 16.02 6.40
N ALA A 370 -11.89 15.57 7.35
CA ALA A 370 -12.00 15.99 8.76
C ALA A 370 -11.32 17.33 9.07
N THR A 371 -10.32 17.73 8.29
CA THR A 371 -9.42 18.84 8.62
C THR A 371 -9.13 19.73 7.41
N LYS A 372 -8.68 20.96 7.68
CA LYS A 372 -8.19 21.89 6.64
C LYS A 372 -6.78 21.55 6.13
N THR A 373 -6.14 20.55 6.74
CA THR A 373 -4.78 20.08 6.53
C THR A 373 -4.77 18.59 6.18
N PHE A 374 -5.85 18.12 5.52
CA PHE A 374 -6.08 16.71 5.25
C PHE A 374 -4.86 16.03 4.63
N LEU A 375 -4.24 16.65 3.63
CA LEU A 375 -3.13 16.06 2.89
C LEU A 375 -1.92 15.82 3.82
N THR A 376 -1.57 16.84 4.60
CA THR A 376 -0.43 16.83 5.53
C THR A 376 -0.69 15.86 6.69
N ASP A 377 -1.90 15.88 7.26
CA ASP A 377 -2.28 14.98 8.35
C ASP A 377 -2.31 13.52 7.88
N TRP A 378 -2.77 13.27 6.64
CA TRP A 378 -2.76 11.93 6.05
C TRP A 378 -1.33 11.44 5.75
N TYR A 379 -0.47 12.25 5.13
CA TYR A 379 0.92 11.85 4.87
C TYR A 379 1.75 11.61 6.13
N THR A 380 1.43 12.31 7.22
CA THR A 380 2.10 12.13 8.52
C THR A 380 1.49 10.99 9.35
N GLY A 381 0.38 10.39 8.89
CA GLY A 381 -0.36 9.36 9.61
C GLY A 381 -1.12 9.90 10.84
N ALA A 382 -1.31 11.22 10.93
CA ALA A 382 -2.10 11.85 11.99
C ALA A 382 -3.62 11.72 11.76
N LEU A 383 -4.04 11.49 10.51
CA LEU A 383 -5.44 11.30 10.13
C LEU A 383 -5.57 10.07 9.23
N HIS A 384 -6.65 9.31 9.46
CA HIS A 384 -7.08 8.23 8.58
C HIS A 384 -8.51 8.45 8.09
N ALA A 385 -8.75 8.11 6.83
CA ALA A 385 -10.05 8.19 6.17
C ALA A 385 -10.79 6.85 6.18
N SER A 386 -11.99 6.84 5.61
CA SER A 386 -12.65 5.63 5.15
C SER A 386 -13.01 5.88 3.70
N ASP A 387 -12.56 5.01 2.81
CA ASP A 387 -12.61 5.25 1.38
C ASP A 387 -13.62 4.35 0.67
N THR A 388 -14.24 4.90 -0.37
CA THR A 388 -15.02 4.15 -1.36
C THR A 388 -14.32 4.17 -2.72
N TRP A 389 -14.34 3.05 -3.45
CA TRP A 389 -13.72 2.96 -4.78
C TRP A 389 -14.62 3.46 -5.91
N TRP A 390 -14.05 4.28 -6.79
CA TRP A 390 -14.72 4.84 -7.97
C TRP A 390 -13.92 4.57 -9.24
N ARG A 391 -14.64 4.30 -10.33
CA ARG A 391 -14.12 4.32 -11.71
C ARG A 391 -14.37 5.68 -12.32
N ILE A 392 -13.39 6.20 -13.05
CA ILE A 392 -13.44 7.52 -13.69
C ILE A 392 -13.04 7.38 -15.16
N ASP A 393 -13.85 7.92 -16.06
CA ASP A 393 -13.38 8.29 -17.40
C ASP A 393 -12.80 9.69 -17.36
N THR A 394 -11.48 9.79 -17.51
CA THR A 394 -10.77 11.07 -17.32
C THR A 394 -10.85 12.01 -18.52
N ILE A 395 -11.48 11.58 -19.62
CA ILE A 395 -11.78 12.43 -20.78
C ILE A 395 -13.19 13.03 -20.64
N SER A 396 -14.19 12.21 -20.32
CA SER A 396 -15.58 12.69 -20.19
C SER A 396 -15.88 13.29 -18.81
N GLY A 397 -15.12 12.90 -17.79
CA GLY A 397 -15.39 13.22 -16.38
C GLY A 397 -16.48 12.33 -15.75
N GLU A 398 -16.95 11.30 -16.48
CA GLU A 398 -17.94 10.35 -15.98
C GLU A 398 -17.37 9.52 -14.82
N VAL A 399 -18.16 9.35 -13.77
CA VAL A 399 -17.79 8.56 -12.59
C VAL A 399 -18.85 7.52 -12.29
N SER A 400 -18.40 6.34 -11.87
CA SER A 400 -19.27 5.25 -11.44
C SER A 400 -18.68 4.54 -10.23
N PRO A 401 -19.47 4.17 -9.21
CA PRO A 401 -18.97 3.41 -8.07
C PRO A 401 -18.43 2.06 -8.55
N LEU A 402 -17.30 1.63 -8.00
CA LEU A 402 -16.74 0.32 -8.30
C LEU A 402 -17.34 -0.75 -7.36
N LEU A 403 -17.52 -0.43 -6.08
CA LEU A 403 -18.18 -1.27 -5.10
C LEU A 403 -19.60 -0.76 -4.83
N GLU A 404 -20.57 -1.66 -4.76
CA GLU A 404 -21.95 -1.32 -4.38
C GLU A 404 -22.13 -1.42 -2.86
N SER A 405 -23.10 -0.68 -2.31
CA SER A 405 -23.50 -0.79 -0.91
C SER A 405 -23.91 -2.24 -0.60
N GLY A 406 -23.17 -2.92 0.28
CA GLY A 406 -23.36 -4.34 0.63
C GLY A 406 -22.25 -5.28 0.15
N ASP A 407 -21.30 -4.82 -0.67
CA ASP A 407 -20.13 -5.63 -1.08
C ASP A 407 -19.17 -5.90 0.10
N SER A 408 -19.15 -5.04 1.12
CA SER A 408 -18.44 -5.21 2.40
C SER A 408 -18.83 -4.12 3.41
N ASP A 409 -18.85 -4.43 4.70
CA ASP A 409 -18.94 -3.45 5.80
C ASP A 409 -17.55 -2.96 6.26
N GLU A 410 -16.49 -3.52 5.69
CA GLU A 410 -15.09 -3.21 6.02
C GLU A 410 -14.72 -1.80 5.56
N LYS A 411 -14.08 -1.05 6.45
CA LYS A 411 -13.58 0.31 6.19
C LYS A 411 -12.07 0.28 6.06
N PHE A 412 -11.56 0.88 5.01
CA PHE A 412 -10.14 0.98 4.73
C PHE A 412 -9.78 2.39 4.27
N ASP A 413 -8.55 2.81 4.55
CA ASP A 413 -7.96 4.05 4.04
C ASP A 413 -6.91 3.69 3.00
N VAL A 414 -7.21 3.83 1.71
CA VAL A 414 -6.33 3.31 0.65
C VAL A 414 -5.03 4.09 0.58
N GLU A 415 -3.90 3.38 0.58
CA GLU A 415 -2.60 3.91 0.19
C GLU A 415 -1.88 2.97 -0.79
N ASN A 416 -1.00 3.57 -1.60
CA ASN A 416 -0.16 2.90 -2.60
C ASN A 416 -0.91 1.89 -3.50
N PRO A 417 -2.06 2.26 -4.10
CA PRO A 417 -2.79 1.33 -4.96
C PRO A 417 -1.99 0.98 -6.22
N ILE A 418 -2.00 -0.30 -6.59
CA ILE A 418 -1.42 -0.81 -7.83
C ILE A 418 -2.46 -1.66 -8.57
N ILE A 419 -2.32 -1.78 -9.88
CA ILE A 419 -3.19 -2.59 -10.71
C ILE A 419 -2.35 -3.62 -11.48
N ASP A 420 -2.92 -4.79 -11.75
CA ASP A 420 -2.28 -5.78 -12.60
C ASP A 420 -2.30 -5.39 -14.08
N ASP A 421 -1.42 -5.99 -14.88
CA ASP A 421 -1.28 -5.67 -16.31
C ASP A 421 -2.55 -5.96 -17.12
N ALA A 422 -3.39 -6.89 -16.64
CA ALA A 422 -4.68 -7.21 -17.24
C ALA A 422 -5.76 -6.16 -16.92
N GLY A 423 -5.57 -5.35 -15.87
CA GLY A 423 -6.56 -4.36 -15.45
C GLY A 423 -7.79 -4.99 -14.80
N GLU A 424 -7.61 -6.15 -14.16
CA GLU A 424 -8.67 -6.94 -13.54
C GLU A 424 -8.66 -6.81 -12.01
N GLN A 425 -7.51 -6.50 -11.41
CA GLN A 425 -7.31 -6.53 -9.97
C GLN A 425 -6.50 -5.33 -9.48
N ILE A 426 -6.98 -4.68 -8.41
CA ILE A 426 -6.28 -3.60 -7.70
C ILE A 426 -5.83 -4.13 -6.35
N ALA A 427 -4.54 -4.06 -6.05
CA ALA A 427 -4.03 -4.28 -4.71
C ALA A 427 -3.79 -2.92 -4.03
N PHE A 428 -4.00 -2.85 -2.72
CA PHE A 428 -3.72 -1.64 -1.93
C PHE A 428 -3.42 -1.98 -0.48
N MET A 429 -2.75 -1.07 0.22
CA MET A 429 -2.59 -1.16 1.67
C MET A 429 -3.62 -0.26 2.36
N ASP A 430 -4.05 -0.64 3.56
CA ASP A 430 -4.79 0.25 4.45
C ASP A 430 -3.80 1.14 5.21
N ALA A 431 -3.91 2.45 5.08
CA ALA A 431 -3.04 3.43 5.70
C ALA A 431 -3.10 3.38 7.23
N LYS A 432 -4.21 2.91 7.81
CA LYS A 432 -4.44 2.82 9.26
C LYS A 432 -3.59 1.75 9.93
N ASP A 433 -3.59 0.54 9.38
CA ASP A 433 -2.95 -0.63 10.00
C ASP A 433 -1.89 -1.31 9.12
N LYS A 434 -1.72 -0.82 7.88
CA LYS A 434 -0.83 -1.36 6.85
C LYS A 434 -1.21 -2.78 6.41
N SER A 435 -2.45 -3.20 6.63
CA SER A 435 -2.97 -4.48 6.13
C SER A 435 -3.10 -4.46 4.60
N LEU A 436 -3.10 -5.63 3.97
CA LEU A 436 -3.11 -5.77 2.51
C LEU A 436 -4.48 -6.21 2.00
N TRP A 437 -4.96 -5.53 0.96
CA TRP A 437 -6.23 -5.79 0.32
C TRP A 437 -6.08 -6.00 -1.18
N LEU A 438 -6.99 -6.81 -1.74
CA LEU A 438 -7.12 -7.03 -3.18
C LEU A 438 -8.58 -6.84 -3.59
N LEU A 439 -8.81 -6.02 -4.61
CA LEU A 439 -10.12 -5.74 -5.20
C LEU A 439 -10.17 -6.25 -6.64
N ARG A 440 -11.13 -7.13 -6.93
CA ARG A 440 -11.48 -7.55 -8.30
C ARG A 440 -12.42 -6.52 -8.93
N ILE A 441 -11.98 -5.93 -10.04
CA ILE A 441 -12.69 -4.84 -10.72
C ILE A 441 -14.03 -5.35 -11.27
N GLN A 442 -14.02 -6.52 -11.92
CA GLN A 442 -15.22 -7.18 -12.40
C GLN A 442 -15.82 -8.11 -11.33
N LYS A 443 -17.15 -8.27 -11.35
CA LYS A 443 -17.90 -9.14 -10.43
C LYS A 443 -17.67 -10.62 -10.74
#